data_AF-A0A559K9F5-F1
#
_entry.id   AF-A0A559K9F5-F1
#
_cell.length_a   1.000
_cell.length_b   1.000
_cell.length_c   1.000
_cell.angle_alpha   90.00
_cell.angle_beta   90.00
_cell.angle_gamma   90.00
#
_symmetry.space_group_name_H-M   'P 1'
#
loop_
_entity.id
_entity.type
_entity.pdbx_description
1 polymer ?
#
loop_
_entity_poly.entity_id
_entity_poly.type
_entity_poly.pdbx_seq_one_letter_code
_entity_poly.pdbx_strand_id
1 'polypeptide(L)'
;MISFVKWILMVASISILLVGCTTPNKSSSNTSNPAATPQSEPEITWKQFDDLQLSLKFDDVTKQLGAQGKYVGDQNDKKVYEYKIKDKADTYAQLFFSGGEIVDKASFVRAK
;
A
#
# COMPACT_ATOMS: atom_id res chain seq x y z
N MET A 1 -13.57 39.64 3.88
CA MET A 1 -12.95 38.45 3.26
C MET A 1 -14.09 37.46 3.03
N ILE A 2 -14.81 37.40 1.90
CA ILE A 2 -14.43 37.08 0.50
C ILE A 2 -13.58 35.80 0.51
N SER A 3 -14.03 34.62 0.06
CA SER A 3 -14.62 34.35 -1.25
C SER A 3 -15.76 33.32 -1.23
N PHE A 4 -16.89 33.76 -1.79
CA PHE A 4 -18.12 33.03 -2.07
C PHE A 4 -18.29 32.97 -3.59
N VAL A 5 -17.39 32.33 -4.34
CA VAL A 5 -17.49 32.27 -5.82
C VAL A 5 -16.79 31.03 -6.37
N LYS A 6 -17.49 29.89 -6.47
CA LYS A 6 -17.39 28.96 -7.62
C LYS A 6 -18.35 27.76 -7.51
N TRP A 7 -19.59 28.00 -7.08
CA TRP A 7 -20.72 27.23 -7.60
C TRP A 7 -21.11 27.89 -8.92
N ILE A 8 -20.99 27.17 -10.04
CA ILE A 8 -21.68 27.34 -11.33
C ILE A 8 -20.86 26.54 -12.35
N LEU A 9 -21.32 25.32 -12.64
CA LEU A 9 -21.54 24.81 -14.00
C LEU A 9 -21.98 23.36 -13.93
N MET A 10 -23.28 23.22 -13.72
CA MET A 10 -24.10 22.14 -14.24
C MET A 10 -23.99 22.21 -15.78
N VAL A 11 -23.38 21.22 -16.44
CA VAL A 11 -23.60 20.98 -17.86
C VAL A 11 -23.99 19.52 -18.01
N ALA A 12 -25.28 19.35 -18.27
CA ALA A 12 -25.88 18.14 -18.74
C ALA A 12 -25.23 17.70 -20.07
N SER A 13 -24.85 16.43 -20.17
CA SER A 13 -24.69 15.75 -21.45
C SER A 13 -25.22 14.35 -21.28
N ILE A 14 -26.54 14.25 -21.45
CA ILE A 14 -27.26 13.02 -21.71
C ILE A 14 -26.87 12.57 -23.11
N SER A 15 -26.21 11.41 -23.22
CA SER A 15 -26.18 10.62 -24.44
C SER A 15 -26.84 9.30 -24.13
N ILE A 16 -28.11 9.22 -24.50
CA ILE A 16 -28.85 7.96 -24.63
C ILE A 16 -28.26 7.24 -25.85
N LEU A 17 -27.64 6.09 -25.62
CA LEU A 17 -27.54 5.05 -26.65
C LEU A 17 -28.39 3.86 -26.18
N LEU A 18 -29.36 3.59 -27.03
CA LEU A 18 -30.41 2.61 -26.90
C LEU A 18 -29.92 1.25 -27.43
N VAL A 19 -30.45 0.17 -26.84
CA VAL A 19 -30.54 -1.22 -27.35
C VAL A 19 -29.33 -2.15 -27.15
N GLY A 20 -29.56 -3.23 -26.38
CA GLY A 20 -28.87 -4.51 -26.58
C GLY A 20 -28.70 -5.39 -25.33
N CYS A 21 -29.72 -6.15 -24.94
CA CYS A 21 -29.57 -7.31 -24.04
C CYS A 21 -28.73 -8.40 -24.73
N THR A 22 -27.66 -8.88 -24.07
CA THR A 22 -27.33 -10.32 -23.95
C THR A 22 -26.37 -10.50 -22.78
N THR A 23 -26.75 -11.29 -21.77
CA THR A 23 -25.78 -11.99 -20.93
C THR A 23 -24.98 -12.94 -21.82
N PRO A 24 -23.66 -12.81 -21.84
CA PRO A 24 -22.86 -13.83 -21.18
C PRO A 24 -21.78 -13.22 -20.29
N ASN A 25 -21.60 -13.90 -19.16
CA ASN A 25 -20.54 -13.72 -18.20
C ASN A 25 -19.15 -13.64 -18.87
N LYS A 26 -18.64 -12.43 -19.06
CA LYS A 26 -17.20 -12.10 -19.11
C LYS A 26 -17.08 -10.64 -18.73
N SER A 27 -16.95 -10.40 -17.43
CA SER A 27 -16.48 -9.12 -16.90
C SER A 27 -15.05 -8.91 -17.41
N SER A 28 -14.95 -8.32 -18.59
CA SER A 28 -13.71 -7.75 -19.09
C SER A 28 -13.52 -6.44 -18.33
N SER A 29 -13.07 -6.54 -17.08
CA SER A 29 -12.39 -5.41 -16.46
C SER A 29 -11.14 -5.19 -17.30
N ASN A 30 -11.10 -4.08 -18.05
CA ASN A 30 -9.83 -3.41 -18.30
C ASN A 30 -9.32 -2.91 -16.94
N THR A 31 -8.90 -3.85 -16.09
CA THR A 31 -7.84 -3.61 -15.14
C THR A 31 -6.62 -3.59 -16.03
N SER A 32 -6.21 -2.40 -16.42
CA SER A 32 -4.83 -2.12 -16.78
C SER A 32 -3.99 -2.64 -15.62
N ASN A 33 -3.63 -3.92 -15.71
CA ASN A 33 -2.64 -4.56 -14.88
C ASN A 33 -1.41 -3.66 -15.06
N PRO A 34 -1.00 -2.87 -14.05
CA PRO A 34 0.36 -2.38 -14.09
C PRO A 34 1.15 -3.67 -14.08
N ALA A 35 1.79 -3.99 -15.21
CA ALA A 35 2.76 -5.04 -15.28
C ALA A 35 3.58 -4.90 -14.01
N ALA A 36 3.48 -5.90 -13.12
CA ALA A 36 4.23 -5.97 -11.90
C ALA A 36 5.68 -6.03 -12.34
N THR A 37 6.26 -4.85 -12.54
CA THR A 37 7.69 -4.64 -12.46
C THR A 37 8.03 -5.30 -11.14
N PRO A 38 9.01 -6.22 -11.06
CA PRO A 38 9.40 -6.81 -9.80
C PRO A 38 9.73 -5.65 -8.89
N GLN A 39 8.79 -5.30 -8.01
CA GLN A 39 8.91 -4.16 -7.14
C GLN A 39 10.00 -4.59 -6.18
N SER A 40 11.22 -4.09 -6.42
CA SER A 40 12.38 -4.37 -5.60
C SER A 40 11.93 -4.27 -4.14
N GLU A 41 12.20 -5.32 -3.37
CA GLU A 41 11.84 -5.33 -1.96
C GLU A 41 12.43 -4.07 -1.32
N PRO A 42 11.60 -3.18 -0.76
CA PRO A 42 12.07 -1.90 -0.26
C PRO A 42 13.16 -2.13 0.78
N GLU A 43 14.29 -1.44 0.60
CA GLU A 43 15.49 -1.67 1.38
C GLU A 43 15.65 -0.61 2.46
N ILE A 44 15.80 -1.04 3.71
CA ILE A 44 16.03 -0.20 4.89
C ILE A 44 17.32 -0.62 5.62
N THR A 45 17.82 0.24 6.50
CA THR A 45 18.94 -0.09 7.39
C THR A 45 18.45 -0.80 8.66
N TRP A 46 19.34 -1.57 9.31
CA TRP A 46 19.03 -2.15 10.62
C TRP A 46 18.70 -1.05 11.64
N LYS A 47 19.44 0.06 11.59
CA LYS A 47 19.23 1.20 12.47
C LYS A 47 17.83 1.80 12.30
N GLN A 48 17.35 1.96 11.06
CA GLN A 48 16.00 2.46 10.80
C GLN A 48 14.93 1.53 11.38
N PHE A 49 15.09 0.22 11.23
CA PHE A 49 14.16 -0.77 11.81
C PHE A 49 14.17 -0.74 13.36
N ASP A 50 15.35 -0.65 13.95
CA ASP A 50 15.53 -0.63 15.41
C ASP A 50 14.94 0.64 16.03
N ASP A 51 15.09 1.78 15.35
CA ASP A 51 14.60 3.11 15.77
C ASP A 51 13.07 3.28 15.64
N LEU A 52 12.38 2.39 14.92
CA LEU A 52 10.92 2.39 14.88
C LEU A 52 10.32 2.09 16.25
N GLN A 53 9.45 2.98 16.69
CA GLN A 53 8.64 2.80 17.89
C GLN A 53 7.35 2.04 17.58
N LEU A 54 6.87 1.28 18.56
CA LEU A 54 5.51 0.73 18.51
C LEU A 54 4.50 1.88 18.58
N SER A 55 3.26 1.61 18.16
CA SER A 55 2.16 2.59 18.05
C SER A 55 2.39 3.71 17.01
N LEU A 56 3.48 3.69 16.24
CA LEU A 56 3.64 4.57 15.09
C LEU A 56 2.61 4.24 14.01
N LYS A 57 2.04 5.27 13.39
CA LYS A 57 1.10 5.12 12.27
C LYS A 57 1.84 4.75 11.01
N PHE A 58 1.15 4.03 10.12
CA PHE A 58 1.70 3.62 8.84
C PHE A 58 2.36 4.77 8.06
N ASP A 59 1.71 5.93 7.97
CA ASP A 59 2.24 7.12 7.28
C ASP A 59 3.53 7.68 7.90
N ASP A 60 3.64 7.64 9.23
CA ASP A 60 4.86 8.10 9.92
C ASP A 60 6.01 7.10 9.70
N VAL A 61 5.69 5.81 9.69
CA VAL A 61 6.65 4.74 9.37
C VAL A 61 7.16 4.90 7.94
N THR A 62 6.29 5.12 6.95
CA THR A 62 6.73 5.29 5.57
C THR A 62 7.59 6.53 5.38
N LYS A 63 7.32 7.61 6.11
CA LYS A 63 8.16 8.81 6.15
C LYS A 63 9.52 8.55 6.80
N GLN A 64 9.56 7.84 7.93
CA GLN A 64 10.81 7.56 8.66
C GLN A 64 11.69 6.56 7.90
N LEU A 65 11.09 5.54 7.28
CA LEU A 65 11.82 4.54 6.50
C LEU A 65 12.10 5.01 5.07
N GLY A 66 11.34 5.97 4.56
CA GLY A 66 11.37 6.39 3.15
C GLY A 66 10.77 5.35 2.20
N ALA A 67 10.08 4.34 2.72
CA ALA A 67 9.51 3.24 1.96
C ALA A 67 8.25 2.69 2.60
N GLN A 68 7.30 2.24 1.78
CA GLN A 68 6.00 1.71 2.24
C GLN A 68 6.05 0.25 2.72
N GLY A 69 7.12 -0.48 2.42
CA GLY A 69 7.18 -1.91 2.67
C GLY A 69 6.42 -2.72 1.62
N LYS A 70 6.82 -3.98 1.46
CA LYS A 70 6.09 -4.95 0.64
C LYS A 70 4.99 -5.57 1.50
N TYR A 71 3.73 -5.38 1.11
CA TYR A 71 2.63 -6.08 1.78
C TYR A 71 2.76 -7.58 1.52
N VAL A 72 2.84 -8.38 2.58
CA VAL A 72 2.97 -9.85 2.48
C VAL A 72 1.71 -10.60 2.89
N GLY A 73 0.75 -9.90 3.52
CA GLY A 73 -0.56 -10.46 3.86
C GLY A 73 -1.06 -10.00 5.23
N ASP A 74 -2.08 -10.68 5.73
CA ASP A 74 -2.65 -10.46 7.05
C ASP A 74 -2.37 -11.68 7.94
N GLN A 75 -1.98 -11.45 9.19
CA GLN A 75 -1.72 -12.48 10.20
C GLN A 75 -2.41 -12.10 11.51
N ASN A 76 -3.38 -12.91 11.97
CA ASN A 76 -4.15 -12.64 13.19
C ASN A 76 -4.75 -11.21 13.23
N ASP A 77 -5.42 -10.80 12.14
CA ASP A 77 -5.97 -9.44 11.95
C ASP A 77 -4.93 -8.30 11.95
N LYS A 78 -3.65 -8.63 11.84
CA LYS A 78 -2.55 -7.67 11.67
C LYS A 78 -2.08 -7.66 10.23
N LYS A 79 -1.96 -6.48 9.63
CA LYS A 79 -1.34 -6.29 8.32
C LYS A 79 0.16 -6.42 8.44
N VAL A 80 0.76 -7.26 7.61
CA VAL A 80 2.20 -7.54 7.64
C VAL A 80 2.87 -6.90 6.44
N TYR A 81 3.88 -6.06 6.73
CA TYR A 81 4.72 -5.43 5.72
C TYR A 81 6.16 -5.83 5.91
N GLU A 82 6.80 -6.22 4.82
CA GLU A 82 8.17 -6.71 4.79
C GLU A 82 9.11 -5.69 4.15
N TYR A 83 10.30 -5.56 4.73
CA TYR A 83 11.39 -4.70 4.28
C TYR A 83 12.68 -5.51 4.27
N LYS A 84 13.50 -5.34 3.24
CA LYS A 84 14.82 -5.97 3.18
C LYS A 84 15.81 -5.11 3.96
N ILE A 85 16.64 -5.72 4.80
CA ILE A 85 17.66 -5.00 5.56
C ILE A 85 18.96 -5.00 4.76
N LYS A 86 19.34 -3.86 4.17
CA LYS A 86 20.52 -3.79 3.30
C LYS A 86 21.85 -4.00 4.03
N ASP A 87 21.90 -3.71 5.33
CA ASP A 87 23.13 -3.86 6.14
C ASP A 87 23.34 -5.30 6.65
N LYS A 88 22.37 -6.20 6.43
CA LYS A 88 22.40 -7.59 6.91
C LYS A 88 21.98 -8.52 5.78
N ALA A 89 22.90 -9.38 5.33
CA ALA A 89 22.65 -10.32 4.26
C ALA A 89 21.42 -11.20 4.56
N ASP A 90 20.56 -11.36 3.55
CA ASP A 90 19.36 -12.20 3.58
C ASP A 90 18.41 -11.94 4.76
N THR A 91 18.49 -10.74 5.36
CA THR A 91 17.71 -10.38 6.54
C THR A 91 16.56 -9.46 6.15
N TYR A 92 15.40 -9.72 6.75
CA TYR A 92 14.15 -9.06 6.46
C TYR A 92 13.49 -8.62 7.77
N ALA A 93 12.90 -7.43 7.75
CA ALA A 93 12.07 -6.90 8.81
C ALA A 93 10.60 -7.04 8.44
N GLN A 94 9.79 -7.54 9.38
CA GLN A 94 8.34 -7.53 9.31
C GLN A 94 7.80 -6.54 10.34
N LEU A 95 6.90 -5.68 9.87
CA LEU A 95 6.13 -4.78 10.71
C LEU A 95 4.68 -5.24 10.70
N PHE A 96 4.11 -5.41 11.89
CA PHE A 96 2.74 -5.84 12.08
C PHE A 96 1.90 -4.64 12.48
N PHE A 97 0.89 -4.33 11.67
CA PHE A 97 -0.01 -3.20 11.89
C PHE A 97 -1.40 -3.68 12.29
N SER A 98 -1.97 -3.09 13.34
CA SER A 98 -3.39 -3.30 13.70
C SER A 98 -4.02 -1.94 13.99
N GLY A 99 -5.25 -1.72 13.51
CA GLY A 99 -5.89 -0.41 13.63
C GLY A 99 -5.16 0.75 12.93
N GLY A 100 -4.17 0.46 12.07
CA GLY A 100 -3.36 1.46 11.35
C GLY A 100 -2.03 1.84 12.03
N GLU A 101 -1.69 1.20 13.14
CA GLU A 101 -0.47 1.47 13.93
C GLU A 101 0.37 0.21 14.11
N ILE A 102 1.68 0.36 14.29
CA ILE A 102 2.58 -0.77 14.59
C ILE A 102 2.18 -1.35 15.95
N VAL A 103 1.83 -2.63 15.97
CA VAL A 103 1.58 -3.38 17.20
C VAL A 103 2.70 -4.37 17.53
N ASP A 104 3.51 -4.74 16.53
CA ASP A 104 4.66 -5.62 16.71
C ASP A 104 5.68 -5.43 15.58
N LYS A 105 6.93 -5.81 15.84
CA LYS A 105 8.02 -5.82 14.86
C LYS A 105 8.90 -7.05 15.04
N ALA A 106 9.25 -7.71 13.94
CA ALA A 106 10.13 -8.86 13.95
C ALA A 106 11.16 -8.77 12.83
N SER A 107 12.30 -9.43 13.00
CA SER A 107 13.28 -9.61 11.94
C SER A 107 13.60 -11.09 11.79
N PHE A 108 13.82 -11.54 10.55
CA PHE A 108 14.15 -12.93 10.26
C PHE A 108 15.13 -13.01 9.09
N VAL A 109 15.87 -14.11 9.01
CA VAL A 109 16.76 -14.41 7.89
C VAL A 109 16.04 -15.35 6.94
N ARG A 110 16.01 -15.03 5.65
CA ARG A 110 15.44 -15.88 4.60
C ARG A 110 16.58 -16.66 3.94
N ALA A 111 16.75 -17.92 4.32
CA ALA A 111 17.69 -18.79 3.62
C ALA A 111 17.30 -18.92 2.14
N LYS A 112 18.31 -18.86 1.28
CA LYS A 112 18.19 -18.95 -0.19
C LYS A 112 18.05 -20.39 -0.67
#